data_AF-A0ABD7AAA6-F1
#
_entry.id   AF-A0ABD7AAA6-F1
#
_cell.length_a   1.000
_cell.length_b   1.000
_cell.length_c   1.000
_cell.angle_alpha   90.00
_cell.angle_beta   90.00
_cell.angle_gamma   90.00
#
_symmetry.space_group_name_H-M   'P 1'
#
loop_
_entity.id
_entity.type
_entity.pdbx_description
1 polymer ?
#
loop_
_entity_poly.entity_id
_entity_poly.type
_entity_poly.pdbx_seq_one_letter_code
_entity_poly.pdbx_strand_id
1 'polypeptide(L)'
;MSNNSIVLDPIIVKPDYKPSPITIGGKPYYPGPSFGISLEVPAHVVLKPVDLKIGRVGLINLAEFSIKIRDLNGSIVKYKAQLSKSEVQKLLLEAREWFNKYALDFEKGQEIEVYINTLENALKILENSEKNLISLENDADKKFDELLNNNIVRLSNFKKFRDSNPGLISAAYESNIAYFRSPKMTEEYIKLWKEKVEIPQTKILLEKQKIEASLRSLIDVRKEASELLKGLKQDLQDKKLKTILEYSNAFFEHITEKYGNLASQEAKKIAAVAKGKKIRNVNEALKAFDKYKGDINKKFNSRDRQAISKALQSLDMKSISNDLYKFNKAFKYVGKTFSGVALTTALKEGYEKGNWKPFYFEVEKQVLDKSATYVVSLALVILTRTPIGIIGYGVLMVVVSALISDELVEKVHKALFF
;
A
#
# COMPACT_ATOMS: atom_id res chain seq x y z
N MET A 1 -40.49 5.25 -21.86
CA MET A 1 -40.87 5.50 -23.27
C MET A 1 -39.75 5.00 -24.17
N SER A 2 -40.14 4.19 -25.16
CA SER A 2 -39.41 3.63 -26.32
C SER A 2 -38.05 2.94 -26.12
N ASN A 3 -38.12 1.61 -26.10
CA ASN A 3 -37.15 0.70 -26.71
C ASN A 3 -36.97 1.03 -28.20
N ASN A 4 -35.74 1.08 -28.69
CA ASN A 4 -35.42 0.86 -30.10
C ASN A 4 -34.44 -0.32 -30.18
N SER A 5 -35.02 -1.51 -30.23
CA SER A 5 -34.37 -2.76 -30.59
C SER A 5 -34.17 -2.75 -32.11
N ILE A 6 -32.92 -2.71 -32.59
CA ILE A 6 -32.63 -3.09 -33.97
C ILE A 6 -32.53 -4.62 -33.98
N VAL A 7 -33.58 -5.24 -34.51
CA VAL A 7 -33.61 -6.65 -34.91
C VAL A 7 -32.80 -6.76 -36.20
N LEU A 8 -31.75 -7.58 -36.20
CA LEU A 8 -31.13 -8.06 -37.43
C LEU A 8 -31.71 -9.45 -37.74
N ASP A 9 -32.15 -9.62 -38.98
CA ASP A 9 -32.76 -10.85 -39.47
C ASP A 9 -31.84 -12.07 -39.30
N PRO A 10 -32.40 -13.25 -39.00
CA PRO A 10 -31.63 -14.48 -38.96
C PRO A 10 -31.12 -14.81 -40.36
N ILE A 11 -29.79 -14.85 -40.53
CA ILE A 11 -29.19 -15.40 -41.74
C ILE A 11 -29.47 -16.91 -41.77
N ILE A 12 -30.41 -17.30 -42.62
CA ILE A 12 -30.65 -18.68 -43.02
C ILE A 12 -29.47 -19.12 -43.88
N VAL A 13 -28.67 -20.06 -43.39
CA VAL A 13 -27.64 -20.74 -44.19
C VAL A 13 -28.33 -21.84 -45.00
N LYS A 14 -28.46 -21.64 -46.33
CA LYS A 14 -28.69 -22.76 -47.25
C LYS A 14 -27.36 -23.52 -47.43
N PRO A 15 -27.33 -24.86 -47.32
CA PRO A 15 -26.16 -25.63 -47.69
C PRO A 15 -26.04 -25.66 -49.22
N ASP A 16 -24.82 -25.82 -49.70
CA ASP A 16 -24.45 -25.97 -51.12
C ASP A 16 -24.28 -24.69 -51.94
N TYR A 17 -23.22 -23.95 -51.59
CA TYR A 17 -22.41 -23.26 -52.59
C TYR A 17 -20.96 -23.71 -52.42
N LYS A 18 -20.47 -24.57 -53.33
CA LYS A 18 -19.04 -24.87 -53.46
C LYS A 18 -18.40 -23.74 -54.27
N PRO A 19 -17.54 -22.88 -53.70
CA PRO A 19 -16.80 -21.92 -54.50
C PRO A 19 -15.79 -22.66 -55.39
N SER A 20 -15.62 -22.17 -56.62
CA SER A 20 -14.60 -22.65 -57.56
C SER A 20 -13.20 -22.59 -56.92
N PRO A 21 -12.32 -23.57 -57.18
CA PRO A 21 -11.00 -23.62 -56.54
C PRO A 21 -10.13 -22.44 -56.96
N ILE A 22 -9.58 -21.73 -55.98
CA ILE A 22 -8.55 -20.71 -56.21
C ILE A 22 -7.25 -21.44 -56.60
N THR A 23 -6.67 -21.04 -57.72
CA THR A 23 -5.37 -21.55 -58.20
C THR A 23 -4.25 -20.59 -57.80
N ILE A 24 -3.19 -21.12 -57.20
CA ILE A 24 -1.91 -20.42 -57.01
C ILE A 24 -0.85 -21.26 -57.71
N GLY A 25 -0.28 -20.75 -58.82
CA GLY A 25 0.76 -21.45 -59.58
C GLY A 25 0.29 -22.68 -60.37
N GLY A 26 -0.99 -22.79 -60.72
CA GLY A 26 -1.50 -23.83 -61.64
C GLY A 26 -1.81 -25.20 -61.03
N LYS A 27 -1.92 -25.34 -59.69
CA LYS A 27 -2.44 -26.56 -59.05
C LYS A 27 -3.57 -26.25 -58.06
N PRO A 28 -4.63 -27.09 -57.97
CA PRO A 28 -5.79 -26.84 -57.10
C PRO A 28 -5.48 -27.13 -55.61
N TYR A 29 -5.96 -26.27 -54.72
CA TYR A 29 -5.87 -26.39 -53.26
C TYR A 29 -7.23 -26.78 -52.67
N TYR A 30 -7.26 -27.84 -51.83
CA TYR A 30 -8.43 -28.24 -51.05
C TYR A 30 -8.14 -28.07 -49.55
N PRO A 31 -8.95 -27.31 -48.78
CA PRO A 31 -8.79 -27.25 -47.34
C PRO A 31 -9.38 -28.50 -46.68
N GLY A 32 -8.57 -29.21 -45.88
CA GLY A 32 -9.02 -30.28 -44.99
C GLY A 32 -9.72 -29.74 -43.72
N PRO A 33 -10.56 -30.56 -43.05
CA PRO A 33 -11.56 -30.09 -42.10
C PRO A 33 -10.99 -29.73 -40.72
N SER A 34 -11.55 -28.68 -40.14
CA SER A 34 -11.42 -28.27 -38.74
C SER A 34 -12.40 -29.03 -37.83
N PHE A 35 -11.96 -29.34 -36.61
CA PHE A 35 -12.84 -29.60 -35.46
C PHE A 35 -12.41 -28.71 -34.27
N GLY A 36 -13.41 -28.06 -33.63
CA GLY A 36 -13.30 -27.04 -32.58
C GLY A 36 -12.69 -27.52 -31.25
N ILE A 37 -12.49 -26.71 -30.20
CA ILE A 37 -13.41 -25.77 -29.54
C ILE A 37 -12.60 -24.61 -28.89
N SER A 38 -13.24 -23.44 -28.80
CA SER A 38 -12.78 -22.19 -28.19
C SER A 38 -12.68 -22.26 -26.66
N LEU A 39 -11.63 -21.63 -26.11
CA LEU A 39 -11.63 -21.04 -24.77
C LEU A 39 -11.08 -19.62 -24.92
N GLU A 40 -11.97 -18.64 -24.70
CA GLU A 40 -11.71 -17.21 -24.87
C GLU A 40 -10.68 -16.71 -23.86
N VAL A 41 -9.55 -16.22 -24.37
CA VAL A 41 -8.55 -15.43 -23.66
C VAL A 41 -8.42 -14.09 -24.39
N PRO A 42 -8.38 -12.94 -23.70
CA PRO A 42 -8.41 -11.62 -24.34
C PRO A 42 -7.26 -11.40 -25.34
N ALA A 43 -7.61 -10.75 -26.44
CA ALA A 43 -6.90 -10.75 -27.71
C ALA A 43 -5.66 -9.83 -27.77
N HIS A 44 -4.64 -10.04 -26.92
CA HIS A 44 -3.33 -9.41 -27.14
C HIS A 44 -2.21 -10.44 -26.94
N VAL A 45 -1.67 -10.95 -28.06
CA VAL A 45 -0.55 -11.89 -28.21
C VAL A 45 -0.81 -13.32 -27.71
N VAL A 46 -1.66 -14.04 -28.45
CA VAL A 46 -1.51 -15.49 -28.56
C VAL A 46 -0.31 -15.73 -29.47
N LEU A 47 0.83 -16.17 -28.91
CA LEU A 47 1.87 -16.80 -29.71
C LEU A 47 1.28 -18.09 -30.27
N LYS A 48 0.72 -18.03 -31.48
CA LYS A 48 0.38 -19.24 -32.21
C LYS A 48 1.67 -20.06 -32.33
N PRO A 49 1.66 -21.38 -32.04
CA PRO A 49 2.77 -22.23 -32.42
C PRO A 49 2.95 -22.07 -33.93
N VAL A 50 4.08 -21.50 -34.33
CA VAL A 50 4.40 -21.37 -35.74
C VAL A 50 4.72 -22.78 -36.23
N ASP A 51 3.84 -23.34 -37.06
CA ASP A 51 4.14 -24.53 -37.85
C ASP A 51 5.28 -24.21 -38.82
N LEU A 52 6.50 -24.26 -38.30
CA LEU A 52 7.73 -24.11 -39.06
C LEU A 52 7.92 -25.38 -39.88
N LYS A 53 7.39 -25.41 -41.11
CA LYS A 53 7.91 -26.31 -42.14
C LYS A 53 9.29 -25.81 -42.57
N ILE A 54 10.33 -26.31 -41.93
CA ILE A 54 11.72 -25.89 -42.14
C ILE A 54 12.23 -26.45 -43.49
N GLY A 55 12.09 -25.65 -44.55
CA GLY A 55 12.81 -25.79 -45.83
C GLY A 55 13.90 -24.72 -46.00
N ARG A 56 14.71 -24.78 -47.08
CA ARG A 56 15.90 -23.93 -47.38
C ARG A 56 15.75 -22.41 -47.16
N VAL A 57 14.53 -21.88 -47.16
CA VAL A 57 14.19 -20.46 -46.94
C VAL A 57 14.19 -20.08 -45.44
N GLY A 58 14.11 -21.05 -44.53
CA GLY A 58 13.98 -20.83 -43.08
C GLY A 58 15.24 -20.28 -42.39
N LEU A 59 16.44 -20.58 -42.89
CA LEU A 59 17.71 -20.12 -42.29
C LEU A 59 18.08 -18.67 -42.65
N ILE A 60 17.72 -18.19 -43.83
CA ILE A 60 17.89 -16.78 -44.23
C ILE A 60 16.81 -15.90 -43.58
N ASN A 61 15.58 -16.43 -43.46
CA ASN A 61 14.51 -15.79 -42.69
C ASN A 61 14.83 -15.69 -41.19
N LEU A 62 15.70 -16.53 -40.61
CA LEU A 62 16.04 -16.50 -39.18
C LEU A 62 16.81 -15.23 -38.78
N ALA A 63 17.65 -14.68 -39.67
CA ALA A 63 18.33 -13.40 -39.47
C ALA A 63 17.37 -12.19 -39.56
N GLU A 64 16.43 -12.23 -40.51
CA GLU A 64 15.34 -11.23 -40.62
C GLU A 64 14.30 -11.37 -39.48
N PHE A 65 14.09 -12.58 -38.96
CA PHE A 65 13.20 -12.85 -37.82
C PHE A 65 13.85 -12.41 -36.50
N SER A 66 15.18 -12.51 -36.34
CA SER A 66 15.90 -11.91 -35.21
C SER A 66 15.82 -10.38 -35.17
N ILE A 67 15.64 -9.72 -36.32
CA ILE A 67 15.33 -8.27 -36.39
C ILE A 67 13.86 -8.03 -35.99
N LYS A 68 12.91 -8.88 -36.41
CA LYS A 68 11.48 -8.76 -36.02
C LYS A 68 11.18 -9.09 -34.55
N ILE A 69 11.93 -10.00 -33.91
CA ILE A 69 11.84 -10.22 -32.44
C ILE A 69 12.42 -9.01 -31.70
N ARG A 70 13.45 -8.36 -32.25
CA ARG A 70 13.93 -7.06 -31.75
C ARG A 70 12.86 -5.97 -31.86
N ASP A 71 11.93 -6.08 -32.82
CA ASP A 71 10.75 -5.21 -32.99
C ASP A 71 9.48 -5.65 -32.23
N LEU A 72 9.44 -6.84 -31.59
CA LEU A 72 8.40 -7.15 -30.57
C LEU A 72 8.55 -6.24 -29.33
N ASN A 73 9.62 -5.44 -29.26
CA ASN A 73 9.73 -4.26 -28.40
C ASN A 73 8.64 -3.20 -28.66
N GLY A 74 7.90 -3.28 -29.76
CA GLY A 74 6.99 -2.23 -30.23
C GLY A 74 5.60 -2.16 -29.60
N SER A 75 5.28 -2.92 -28.53
CA SER A 75 3.94 -2.84 -27.90
C SER A 75 3.94 -2.73 -26.38
N ILE A 76 5.02 -2.18 -25.81
CA ILE A 76 4.92 -1.32 -24.60
C ILE A 76 4.55 0.13 -25.02
N VAL A 77 4.22 0.36 -26.30
CA VAL A 77 3.98 1.69 -26.90
C VAL A 77 2.66 2.36 -26.44
N LYS A 78 1.79 1.73 -25.65
CA LYS A 78 0.45 2.30 -25.35
C LYS A 78 -0.04 2.16 -23.91
N TYR A 79 0.85 2.17 -22.92
CA TYR A 79 0.48 2.75 -21.63
C TYR A 79 0.43 4.27 -21.76
N LYS A 80 -0.57 4.76 -22.50
CA LYS A 80 -0.84 6.18 -22.74
C LYS A 80 -0.68 6.96 -21.43
N ALA A 81 0.30 7.86 -21.43
CA ALA A 81 0.59 8.87 -20.40
C ALA A 81 1.09 8.30 -19.06
N GLN A 82 2.42 8.28 -18.94
CA GLN A 82 3.21 8.14 -17.72
C GLN A 82 2.45 8.54 -16.44
N LEU A 83 2.11 7.58 -15.59
CA LEU A 83 2.31 7.80 -14.17
C LEU A 83 3.81 7.74 -13.97
N SER A 84 4.48 8.89 -14.05
CA SER A 84 5.92 8.92 -13.83
C SER A 84 6.18 8.57 -12.36
N LYS A 85 7.19 7.74 -12.11
CA LYS A 85 7.66 7.44 -10.74
C LYS A 85 7.85 8.74 -9.93
N SER A 86 8.31 9.80 -10.59
CA SER A 86 8.45 11.15 -10.02
C SER A 86 7.12 11.79 -9.60
N GLU A 87 6.02 11.65 -10.36
CA GLU A 87 4.70 12.13 -9.93
C GLU A 87 4.19 11.39 -8.70
N VAL A 88 4.35 10.08 -8.65
CA VAL A 88 3.95 9.25 -7.50
C VAL A 88 4.76 9.63 -6.27
N GLN A 89 6.08 9.79 -6.42
CA GLN A 89 6.96 10.25 -5.35
C GLN A 89 6.62 11.66 -4.87
N LYS A 90 6.28 12.58 -5.79
CA LYS A 90 5.84 13.93 -5.45
C LYS A 90 4.54 13.92 -4.66
N LEU A 91 3.56 13.12 -5.08
CA LEU A 91 2.29 12.97 -4.38
C LEU A 91 2.48 12.34 -3.00
N LEU A 92 3.34 11.33 -2.88
CA LEU A 92 3.70 10.72 -1.61
C LEU A 92 4.36 11.75 -0.68
N LEU A 93 5.31 12.54 -1.18
CA LEU A 93 5.96 13.59 -0.41
C LEU A 93 4.93 14.63 0.07
N GLU A 94 4.06 15.07 -0.82
CA GLU A 94 3.00 16.01 -0.49
C GLU A 94 2.04 15.43 0.57
N ALA A 95 1.57 14.19 0.39
CA ALA A 95 0.72 13.52 1.37
C ALA A 95 1.42 13.40 2.73
N ARG A 96 2.72 13.09 2.75
CA ARG A 96 3.54 13.05 3.97
C ARG A 96 3.69 14.42 4.61
N GLU A 97 3.88 15.49 3.84
CA GLU A 97 3.90 16.85 4.35
C GLU A 97 2.56 17.21 4.97
N TRP A 98 1.45 16.91 4.29
CA TRP A 98 0.11 17.14 4.80
C TRP A 98 -0.13 16.38 6.11
N PHE A 99 0.25 15.11 6.12
CA PHE A 99 0.17 14.28 7.29
C PHE A 99 1.05 14.82 8.41
N ASN A 100 2.29 15.22 8.17
CA ASN A 100 3.21 15.61 9.24
C ASN A 100 3.07 17.06 9.71
N LYS A 101 2.44 17.93 8.92
CA LYS A 101 2.37 19.37 9.21
C LYS A 101 1.02 19.80 9.76
N TYR A 102 -0.08 19.15 9.37
CA TYR A 102 -1.43 19.62 9.68
C TYR A 102 -2.20 18.71 10.64
N ALA A 103 -2.99 19.36 11.51
CA ALA A 103 -3.87 18.72 12.46
C ALA A 103 -5.18 18.31 11.78
N LEU A 104 -5.13 17.18 11.06
CA LEU A 104 -6.25 16.60 10.34
C LEU A 104 -7.25 15.94 11.29
N ASP A 105 -8.52 15.90 10.91
CA ASP A 105 -9.48 15.05 11.61
C ASP A 105 -9.14 13.55 11.48
N PHE A 106 -9.74 12.75 12.36
CA PHE A 106 -9.47 11.31 12.43
C PHE A 106 -9.73 10.59 11.11
N GLU A 107 -10.85 10.88 10.45
CA GLU A 107 -11.26 10.24 9.19
C GLU A 107 -10.28 10.59 8.07
N LYS A 108 -10.04 11.89 7.82
CA LYS A 108 -9.08 12.36 6.80
C LYS A 108 -7.66 11.91 7.09
N GLY A 109 -7.27 11.85 8.37
CA GLY A 109 -5.97 11.38 8.79
C GLY A 109 -5.73 9.91 8.45
N GLN A 110 -6.70 9.04 8.71
CA GLN A 110 -6.66 7.62 8.34
C GLN A 110 -6.65 7.44 6.82
N GLU A 111 -7.46 8.21 6.09
CA GLU A 111 -7.47 8.15 4.62
C GLU A 111 -6.08 8.48 4.01
N ILE A 112 -5.43 9.55 4.49
CA ILE A 112 -4.08 9.88 4.03
C ILE A 112 -3.07 8.78 4.37
N GLU A 113 -3.15 8.20 5.56
CA GLU A 113 -2.26 7.10 5.98
C GLU A 113 -2.42 5.87 5.07
N VAL A 114 -3.66 5.51 4.72
CA VAL A 114 -3.94 4.44 3.75
C VAL A 114 -3.33 4.76 2.39
N TYR A 115 -3.48 5.98 1.89
CA TYR A 115 -2.88 6.38 0.61
C TYR A 115 -1.35 6.33 0.66
N ILE A 116 -0.72 6.86 1.72
CA ILE A 116 0.74 6.79 1.91
C ILE A 116 1.21 5.33 1.85
N ASN A 117 0.61 4.45 2.66
CA ASN A 117 0.99 3.04 2.71
C ASN A 117 0.81 2.34 1.35
N THR A 118 -0.27 2.63 0.64
CA THR A 118 -0.57 2.04 -0.67
C THR A 118 0.44 2.48 -1.73
N LEU A 119 0.73 3.79 -1.79
CA LEU A 119 1.72 4.35 -2.72
C LEU A 119 3.12 3.78 -2.46
N GLU A 120 3.52 3.63 -1.19
CA GLU A 120 4.83 3.06 -0.82
C GLU A 120 4.97 1.59 -1.18
N ASN A 121 3.96 0.79 -0.87
CA ASN A 121 3.96 -0.63 -1.22
C ASN A 121 4.04 -0.82 -2.75
N ALA A 122 3.27 -0.05 -3.51
CA ALA A 122 3.29 -0.12 -4.96
C ALA A 122 4.63 0.35 -5.56
N LEU A 123 5.22 1.45 -5.05
CA LEU A 123 6.57 1.88 -5.47
C LEU A 123 7.62 0.80 -5.22
N LYS A 124 7.57 0.13 -4.07
CA LYS A 124 8.48 -0.98 -3.73
C LYS A 124 8.31 -2.18 -4.67
N ILE A 125 7.08 -2.53 -5.02
CA ILE A 125 6.80 -3.61 -5.97
C ILE A 125 7.36 -3.26 -7.34
N LEU A 126 7.11 -2.04 -7.83
CA LEU A 126 7.63 -1.58 -9.12
C LEU A 126 9.16 -1.62 -9.16
N GLU A 127 9.84 -1.11 -8.15
CA GLU A 127 11.31 -1.12 -8.09
C GLU A 127 11.89 -2.53 -8.10
N ASN A 128 11.25 -3.48 -7.42
CA ASN A 128 11.68 -4.87 -7.40
C ASN A 128 11.42 -5.55 -8.75
N SER A 129 10.25 -5.31 -9.36
CA SER A 129 9.91 -5.88 -10.66
C SER A 129 10.75 -5.30 -11.80
N GLU A 130 11.10 -4.01 -11.76
CA GLU A 130 12.04 -3.39 -12.72
C GLU A 130 13.42 -4.07 -12.64
N LYS A 131 13.96 -4.29 -11.44
CA LYS A 131 15.24 -4.99 -11.25
C LYS A 131 15.19 -6.44 -11.74
N ASN A 132 14.11 -7.15 -11.41
CA ASN A 132 13.89 -8.52 -11.86
C ASN A 132 13.78 -8.60 -13.37
N LEU A 133 13.08 -7.66 -14.00
CA LEU A 133 12.92 -7.59 -15.45
C LEU A 133 14.27 -7.43 -16.14
N ILE A 134 15.11 -6.50 -15.69
CA ILE A 134 16.48 -6.31 -16.20
C ILE A 134 17.30 -7.61 -16.07
N SER A 135 17.21 -8.30 -14.92
CA SER A 135 17.91 -9.57 -14.73
C SER A 135 17.41 -10.67 -15.67
N LEU A 136 16.11 -10.74 -15.93
CA LEU A 136 15.52 -11.72 -16.85
C LEU A 136 15.89 -11.44 -18.30
N GLU A 137 15.92 -10.16 -18.70
CA GLU A 137 16.35 -9.74 -20.03
C GLU A 137 17.83 -10.10 -20.27
N ASN A 138 18.72 -9.83 -19.31
CA ASN A 138 20.13 -10.24 -19.39
C ASN A 138 20.32 -11.78 -19.47
N ASP A 139 19.55 -12.56 -18.72
CA ASP A 139 19.59 -14.03 -18.78
C ASP A 139 19.05 -14.56 -20.13
N ALA A 140 18.00 -13.93 -20.67
CA ALA A 140 17.46 -14.27 -21.97
C ALA A 140 18.47 -13.99 -23.09
N ASP A 141 19.13 -12.82 -23.06
CA ASP A 141 20.17 -12.45 -24.03
C ASP A 141 21.33 -13.44 -23.99
N LYS A 142 21.83 -13.77 -22.78
CA LYS A 142 22.88 -14.77 -22.61
C LYS A 142 22.49 -16.13 -23.19
N LYS A 143 21.27 -16.61 -22.91
CA LYS A 143 20.77 -17.90 -23.42
C LYS A 143 20.61 -17.90 -24.93
N PHE A 144 20.20 -16.78 -25.50
CA PHE A 144 20.09 -16.60 -26.94
C PHE A 144 21.48 -16.61 -27.60
N ASP A 145 22.46 -15.93 -27.00
CA ASP A 145 23.85 -15.96 -27.45
C ASP A 145 24.46 -17.37 -27.37
N GLU A 146 24.18 -18.13 -26.30
CA GLU A 146 24.57 -19.54 -26.18
C GLU A 146 23.98 -20.39 -27.33
N LEU A 147 22.71 -20.17 -27.67
CA LEU A 147 22.05 -20.86 -28.78
C LEU A 147 22.72 -20.50 -30.12
N LEU A 148 22.99 -19.22 -30.37
CA LEU A 148 23.66 -18.75 -31.58
C LEU A 148 25.08 -19.31 -31.70
N ASN A 149 25.88 -19.20 -30.63
CA ASN A 149 27.26 -19.69 -30.61
C ASN A 149 27.34 -21.20 -30.83
N ASN A 150 26.45 -21.99 -30.21
CA ASN A 150 26.37 -23.43 -30.46
C ASN A 150 26.08 -23.74 -31.93
N ASN A 151 25.17 -22.98 -32.56
CA ASN A 151 24.85 -23.16 -33.98
C ASN A 151 25.99 -22.69 -34.90
N ILE A 152 26.65 -21.57 -34.59
CA ILE A 152 27.80 -21.05 -35.34
C ILE A 152 28.99 -22.01 -35.26
N VAL A 153 29.32 -22.54 -34.08
CA VAL A 153 30.39 -23.53 -33.90
C VAL A 153 30.11 -24.78 -34.75
N ARG A 154 28.87 -25.30 -34.70
CA ARG A 154 28.43 -26.43 -35.54
C ARG A 154 28.60 -26.13 -37.04
N LEU A 155 28.22 -24.95 -37.51
CA LEU A 155 28.39 -24.52 -38.91
C LEU A 155 29.87 -24.30 -39.30
N SER A 156 30.69 -23.77 -38.40
CA SER A 156 32.11 -23.50 -38.64
C SER A 156 32.93 -24.80 -38.74
N ASN A 157 32.63 -25.78 -37.88
CA ASN A 157 33.23 -27.12 -37.93
C ASN A 157 32.87 -27.83 -39.23
N PHE A 158 31.62 -27.65 -39.69
CA PHE A 158 31.19 -28.16 -40.99
C PHE A 158 31.96 -27.52 -42.15
N LYS A 159 32.15 -26.20 -42.13
CA LYS A 159 32.94 -25.50 -43.15
C LYS A 159 34.40 -26.00 -43.18
N LYS A 160 35.07 -26.10 -42.02
CA LYS A 160 36.44 -26.62 -41.92
C LYS A 160 36.57 -28.06 -42.45
N PHE A 161 35.61 -28.91 -42.10
CA PHE A 161 35.56 -30.29 -42.59
C PHE A 161 35.44 -30.35 -44.12
N ARG A 162 34.52 -29.56 -44.70
CA ARG A 162 34.31 -29.43 -46.15
C ARG A 162 35.58 -28.96 -46.85
N ASP A 163 36.20 -27.90 -46.33
CA ASP A 163 37.37 -27.29 -46.95
C ASP A 163 38.61 -28.22 -46.88
N SER A 164 38.66 -29.15 -45.91
CA SER A 164 39.77 -30.10 -45.75
C SER A 164 39.56 -31.44 -46.48
N ASN A 165 38.34 -31.77 -46.92
CA ASN A 165 38.02 -33.07 -47.54
C ASN A 165 37.16 -32.93 -48.82
N PRO A 166 37.66 -32.23 -49.86
CA PRO A 166 36.87 -31.90 -51.05
C PRO A 166 36.48 -33.10 -51.94
N GLY A 167 37.08 -34.29 -51.75
CA GLY A 167 36.73 -35.51 -52.50
C GLY A 167 35.57 -36.32 -51.90
N LEU A 168 35.22 -36.09 -50.64
CA LEU A 168 34.14 -36.80 -49.91
C LEU A 168 32.83 -36.00 -49.88
N ILE A 169 32.76 -34.93 -50.70
CA ILE A 169 31.73 -33.89 -50.61
C ILE A 169 30.33 -34.48 -50.72
N SER A 170 29.99 -35.34 -51.69
CA SER A 170 28.58 -35.73 -51.87
C SER A 170 28.01 -36.55 -50.71
N ALA A 171 28.68 -37.62 -50.28
CA ALA A 171 28.16 -38.53 -49.26
C ALA A 171 28.18 -37.93 -47.84
N ALA A 172 29.24 -37.21 -47.47
CA ALA A 172 29.32 -36.57 -46.15
C ALA A 172 28.43 -35.32 -46.07
N TYR A 173 28.24 -34.59 -47.18
CA TYR A 173 27.34 -33.45 -47.26
C TYR A 173 25.87 -33.90 -47.26
N GLU A 174 25.51 -34.97 -47.97
CA GLU A 174 24.16 -35.54 -47.94
C GLU A 174 23.83 -36.19 -46.59
N SER A 175 24.78 -36.91 -45.98
CA SER A 175 24.61 -37.47 -44.63
C SER A 175 24.42 -36.38 -43.57
N ASN A 176 25.17 -35.27 -43.64
CA ASN A 176 25.01 -34.16 -42.70
C ASN A 176 23.79 -33.29 -43.00
N ILE A 177 23.42 -33.06 -44.25
CA ILE A 177 22.13 -32.45 -44.60
C ILE A 177 20.98 -33.32 -44.13
N ALA A 178 21.08 -34.65 -44.25
CA ALA A 178 20.12 -35.60 -43.71
C ALA A 178 20.11 -35.57 -42.17
N TYR A 179 21.26 -35.37 -41.52
CA TYR A 179 21.35 -35.16 -40.06
C TYR A 179 20.64 -33.88 -39.62
N PHE A 180 20.92 -32.72 -40.26
CA PHE A 180 20.22 -31.47 -39.97
C PHE A 180 18.74 -31.47 -40.37
N ARG A 181 18.35 -32.35 -41.31
CA ARG A 181 16.96 -32.64 -41.67
C ARG A 181 16.35 -33.81 -40.89
N SER A 182 17.11 -34.42 -39.98
CA SER A 182 16.65 -35.59 -39.26
C SER A 182 15.57 -35.15 -38.27
N PRO A 183 14.54 -35.98 -38.05
CA PRO A 183 13.54 -35.72 -37.01
C PRO A 183 14.19 -35.45 -35.65
N LYS A 184 15.24 -36.22 -35.32
CA LYS A 184 15.99 -36.10 -34.06
C LYS A 184 16.67 -34.74 -33.88
N MET A 185 17.33 -34.21 -34.91
CA MET A 185 17.93 -32.87 -34.83
C MET A 185 16.88 -31.76 -34.80
N THR A 186 15.76 -31.98 -35.48
CA THR A 186 14.62 -31.06 -35.43
C THR A 186 14.02 -31.01 -34.02
N GLU A 187 13.85 -32.16 -33.36
CA GLU A 187 13.42 -32.28 -31.97
C GLU A 187 14.40 -31.62 -30.99
N GLU A 188 15.72 -31.85 -31.14
CA GLU A 188 16.75 -31.24 -30.30
C GLU A 188 16.75 -29.71 -30.44
N TYR A 189 16.63 -29.20 -31.67
CA TYR A 189 16.56 -27.77 -31.92
C TYR A 189 15.27 -27.15 -31.35
N ILE A 190 14.11 -27.80 -31.53
CA ILE A 190 12.84 -27.35 -30.93
C ILE A 190 12.97 -27.28 -29.40
N LYS A 191 13.59 -28.30 -28.78
CA LYS A 191 13.84 -28.31 -27.34
C LYS A 191 14.73 -27.15 -26.91
N LEU A 192 15.85 -26.92 -27.59
CA LEU A 192 16.77 -25.82 -27.29
C LEU A 192 16.12 -24.45 -27.51
N TRP A 193 15.31 -24.30 -28.56
CA TRP A 193 14.54 -23.09 -28.83
C TRP A 193 13.55 -22.80 -27.70
N LYS A 194 12.78 -23.80 -27.27
CA LYS A 194 11.85 -23.67 -26.15
C LYS A 194 12.56 -23.29 -24.85
N GLU A 195 13.69 -23.92 -24.54
CA GLU A 195 14.46 -23.69 -23.32
C GLU A 195 15.16 -22.33 -23.28
N LYS A 196 15.76 -21.91 -24.40
CA LYS A 196 16.64 -20.74 -24.48
C LYS A 196 15.92 -19.48 -24.96
N VAL A 197 14.74 -19.61 -25.58
CA VAL A 197 13.99 -18.47 -26.15
C VAL A 197 12.59 -18.38 -25.56
N GLU A 198 11.73 -19.38 -25.74
CA GLU A 198 10.31 -19.28 -25.36
C GLU A 198 10.11 -19.16 -23.84
N ILE A 199 10.78 -19.99 -23.04
CA ILE A 199 10.66 -19.95 -21.57
C ILE A 199 11.16 -18.63 -20.98
N PRO A 200 12.38 -18.13 -21.32
CA PRO A 200 12.83 -16.82 -20.87
C PRO A 200 11.88 -15.68 -21.28
N GLN A 201 11.40 -15.66 -22.53
CA GLN A 201 10.43 -14.66 -22.99
C GLN A 201 9.10 -14.72 -22.22
N THR A 202 8.61 -15.93 -21.89
CA THR A 202 7.40 -16.09 -21.06
C THR A 202 7.59 -15.50 -19.67
N LYS A 203 8.76 -15.69 -19.05
CA LYS A 203 9.08 -15.10 -17.74
C LYS A 203 9.13 -13.56 -17.80
N ILE A 204 9.75 -13.01 -18.84
CA ILE A 204 9.79 -11.56 -19.10
C ILE A 204 8.38 -11.01 -19.25
N LEU A 205 7.52 -11.67 -20.05
CA LEU A 205 6.14 -11.25 -20.26
C LEU A 205 5.33 -11.26 -18.96
N LEU A 206 5.46 -12.31 -18.15
CA LEU A 206 4.79 -12.41 -16.85
C LEU A 206 5.23 -11.27 -15.91
N GLU A 207 6.52 -10.94 -15.87
CA GLU A 207 7.00 -9.84 -15.03
C GLU A 207 6.52 -8.48 -15.55
N LYS A 208 6.48 -8.27 -16.87
CA LYS A 208 5.87 -7.07 -17.50
C LYS A 208 4.39 -6.93 -17.12
N GLN A 209 3.62 -8.03 -17.10
CA GLN A 209 2.22 -8.01 -16.65
C GLN A 209 2.06 -7.64 -15.17
N LYS A 210 2.96 -8.09 -14.28
CA LYS A 210 2.93 -7.69 -12.86
C LYS A 210 3.20 -6.20 -12.69
N ILE A 211 4.14 -5.65 -13.46
CA ILE A 211 4.41 -4.20 -13.50
C ILE A 211 3.16 -3.46 -13.96
N GLU A 212 2.53 -3.92 -15.04
CA GLU A 212 1.33 -3.28 -15.60
C GLU A 212 0.13 -3.33 -14.64
N ALA A 213 -0.11 -4.44 -13.95
CA ALA A 213 -1.13 -4.54 -12.91
C ALA A 213 -0.85 -3.58 -11.74
N SER A 214 0.42 -3.48 -11.32
CA SER A 214 0.84 -2.57 -10.24
C SER A 214 0.65 -1.11 -10.63
N LEU A 215 1.03 -0.73 -11.85
CA LEU A 215 0.81 0.61 -12.41
C LEU A 215 -0.69 0.95 -12.51
N ARG A 216 -1.54 0.00 -12.93
CA ARG A 216 -3.00 0.20 -12.96
C ARG A 216 -3.55 0.50 -11.57
N SER A 217 -3.15 -0.26 -10.55
CA SER A 217 -3.59 -0.02 -9.17
C SER A 217 -3.19 1.36 -8.62
N LEU A 218 -2.05 1.90 -9.10
CA LEU A 218 -1.58 3.23 -8.73
C LEU A 218 -2.38 4.38 -9.35
N ILE A 219 -3.03 4.18 -10.51
CA ILE A 219 -3.81 5.23 -11.18
C ILE A 219 -4.97 5.67 -10.29
N ASP A 220 -5.73 4.70 -9.77
CA ASP A 220 -6.92 4.97 -8.96
C ASP A 220 -6.53 5.60 -7.61
N VAL A 221 -5.53 5.02 -6.95
CA VAL A 221 -4.98 5.54 -5.68
C VAL A 221 -4.46 6.97 -5.84
N ARG A 222 -3.72 7.25 -6.94
CA ARG A 222 -3.24 8.61 -7.25
C ARG A 222 -4.41 9.58 -7.38
N LYS A 223 -5.45 9.20 -8.14
CA LYS A 223 -6.61 10.06 -8.39
C LYS A 223 -7.34 10.40 -7.10
N GLU A 224 -7.64 9.40 -6.29
CA GLU A 224 -8.32 9.57 -5.00
C GLU A 224 -7.50 10.42 -4.02
N ALA A 225 -6.21 10.12 -3.88
CA ALA A 225 -5.31 10.91 -3.05
C ALA A 225 -5.19 12.37 -3.54
N SER A 226 -5.14 12.59 -4.86
CA SER A 226 -5.06 13.94 -5.42
C SER A 226 -6.31 14.78 -5.12
N GLU A 227 -7.50 14.19 -5.23
CA GLU A 227 -8.76 14.87 -4.87
C GLU A 227 -8.85 15.16 -3.37
N LEU A 228 -8.44 14.22 -2.52
CA LEU A 228 -8.39 14.45 -1.07
C LEU A 228 -7.45 15.62 -0.73
N LEU A 229 -6.22 15.61 -1.25
CA LEU A 229 -5.24 16.68 -1.02
C LEU A 229 -5.73 18.03 -1.55
N LYS A 230 -6.48 18.06 -2.65
CA LYS A 230 -7.12 19.27 -3.16
C LYS A 230 -8.19 19.79 -2.19
N GLY A 231 -9.01 18.92 -1.63
CA GLY A 231 -9.97 19.26 -0.56
C GLY A 231 -9.27 19.84 0.67
N LEU A 232 -8.15 19.25 1.09
CA LEU A 232 -7.35 19.76 2.21
C LEU A 232 -6.73 21.13 1.94
N LYS A 233 -6.24 21.38 0.72
CA LYS A 233 -5.77 22.70 0.29
C LYS A 233 -6.87 23.75 0.42
N GLN A 234 -8.09 23.40 0.02
CA GLN A 234 -9.23 24.29 0.19
C GLN A 234 -9.54 24.52 1.67
N ASP A 235 -9.58 23.46 2.47
CA ASP A 235 -9.82 23.58 3.92
C ASP A 235 -8.75 24.43 4.62
N LEU A 236 -7.50 24.40 4.15
CA LEU A 236 -6.44 25.28 4.64
C LEU A 236 -6.68 26.75 4.24
N GLN A 237 -7.05 27.02 2.99
CA GLN A 237 -7.37 28.38 2.53
C GLN A 237 -8.57 28.96 3.30
N ASP A 238 -9.55 28.13 3.58
CA ASP A 238 -10.73 28.46 4.38
C ASP A 238 -10.40 28.54 5.90
N LYS A 239 -9.12 28.38 6.30
CA LYS A 239 -8.65 28.34 7.70
C LYS A 239 -9.35 27.30 8.59
N LYS A 240 -9.91 26.24 7.98
CA LYS A 240 -10.53 25.10 8.66
C LYS A 240 -9.49 24.12 9.19
N LEU A 241 -8.28 24.11 8.60
CA LEU A 241 -7.14 23.33 9.08
C LEU A 241 -6.16 24.22 9.84
N LYS A 242 -5.64 23.67 10.93
CA LYS A 242 -4.54 24.25 11.69
C LYS A 242 -3.28 23.44 11.44
N THR A 243 -2.12 24.07 11.54
CA THR A 243 -0.88 23.30 11.68
C THR A 243 -0.89 22.53 12.99
N ILE A 244 -0.08 21.48 13.08
CA ILE A 244 0.11 20.71 14.33
C ILE A 244 0.55 21.62 15.48
N LEU A 245 1.42 22.59 15.21
CA LEU A 245 1.91 23.55 16.21
C LEU A 245 0.79 24.51 16.65
N GLU A 246 0.03 25.07 15.70
CA GLU A 246 -1.13 25.91 16.01
C GLU A 246 -2.20 25.16 16.81
N TYR A 247 -2.49 23.91 16.45
CA TYR A 247 -3.43 23.08 17.20
C TYR A 247 -2.95 22.86 18.63
N SER A 248 -1.67 22.50 18.81
CA SER A 248 -1.09 22.32 20.14
C SER A 248 -1.13 23.61 20.98
N ASN A 249 -0.83 24.76 20.38
CA ASN A 249 -0.87 26.05 21.09
C ASN A 249 -2.29 26.41 21.49
N ALA A 250 -3.24 26.37 20.55
CA ALA A 250 -4.66 26.66 20.80
C ALA A 250 -5.25 25.73 21.86
N PHE A 251 -4.82 24.46 21.88
CA PHE A 251 -5.25 23.51 22.89
C PHE A 251 -4.82 23.93 24.31
N PHE A 252 -3.57 24.34 24.50
CA PHE A 252 -3.09 24.81 25.79
C PHE A 252 -3.59 26.21 26.16
N GLU A 253 -3.87 27.07 25.18
CA GLU A 253 -4.57 28.35 25.40
C GLU A 253 -5.97 28.10 25.95
N HIS A 254 -6.70 27.13 25.41
CA HIS A 254 -8.02 26.78 25.93
C HIS A 254 -7.96 26.21 27.37
N ILE A 255 -6.89 25.49 27.74
CA ILE A 255 -6.64 25.11 29.14
C ILE A 255 -6.38 26.36 29.99
N THR A 256 -5.61 27.33 29.49
CA THR A 256 -5.38 28.61 30.18
C THR A 256 -6.69 29.37 30.41
N GLU A 257 -7.54 29.47 29.40
CA GLU A 257 -8.82 30.17 29.48
C GLU A 257 -9.75 29.53 30.53
N LYS A 258 -9.80 28.20 30.58
CA LYS A 258 -10.69 27.46 31.49
C LYS A 258 -10.16 27.33 32.91
N TYR A 259 -8.86 27.14 33.07
CA TYR A 259 -8.25 26.68 34.31
C TYR A 259 -7.08 27.56 34.78
N GLY A 260 -6.71 28.58 34.01
CA GLY A 260 -5.63 29.52 34.33
C GLY A 260 -4.24 29.08 33.85
N ASN A 261 -3.29 30.01 33.92
CA ASN A 261 -1.91 29.82 33.45
C ASN A 261 -1.19 28.65 34.13
N LEU A 262 -1.37 28.49 35.44
CA LEU A 262 -0.71 27.42 36.21
C LEU A 262 -1.13 26.03 35.71
N ALA A 263 -2.43 25.82 35.49
CA ALA A 263 -2.96 24.58 34.94
C ALA A 263 -2.39 24.28 33.54
N SER A 264 -2.32 25.29 32.66
CA SER A 264 -1.73 25.10 31.32
C SER A 264 -0.25 24.72 31.39
N GLN A 265 0.52 25.33 32.29
CA GLN A 265 1.93 24.99 32.51
C GLN A 265 2.10 23.57 33.04
N GLU A 266 1.30 23.13 34.02
CA GLU A 266 1.34 21.76 34.53
C GLU A 266 0.93 20.73 33.48
N ALA A 267 -0.11 21.02 32.69
CA ALA A 267 -0.52 20.16 31.57
C ALA A 267 0.63 19.96 30.55
N LYS A 268 1.35 21.05 30.20
CA LYS A 268 2.54 20.98 29.32
C LYS A 268 3.64 20.11 29.92
N LYS A 269 3.94 20.28 31.21
CA LYS A 269 4.97 19.49 31.91
C LYS A 269 4.62 18.00 31.91
N ILE A 270 3.37 17.67 32.25
CA ILE A 270 2.91 16.28 32.33
C ILE A 270 2.95 15.63 30.94
N ALA A 271 2.50 16.32 29.90
CA ALA A 271 2.59 15.85 28.51
C ALA A 271 4.05 15.61 28.07
N ALA A 272 4.97 16.50 28.45
CA ALA A 272 6.39 16.34 28.16
C ALA A 272 7.00 15.14 28.90
N VAL A 273 6.70 14.96 30.20
CA VAL A 273 7.19 13.84 31.02
C VAL A 273 6.64 12.50 30.54
N ALA A 274 5.40 12.47 30.05
CA ALA A 274 4.75 11.26 29.55
C ALA A 274 5.32 10.76 28.22
N LYS A 275 6.04 11.61 27.48
CA LYS A 275 6.59 11.28 26.17
C LYS A 275 7.56 10.11 26.25
N GLY A 276 7.24 9.01 25.55
CA GLY A 276 8.07 7.80 25.49
C GLY A 276 8.10 6.96 26.77
N LYS A 277 7.36 7.35 27.82
CA LYS A 277 7.22 6.56 29.05
C LYS A 277 6.11 5.54 28.92
N LYS A 278 6.23 4.47 29.70
CA LYS A 278 5.15 3.50 29.92
C LYS A 278 4.44 3.81 31.24
N ILE A 279 3.14 3.55 31.29
CA ILE A 279 2.39 3.54 32.53
C ILE A 279 2.86 2.39 33.42
N ARG A 280 2.83 2.62 34.73
CA ARG A 280 3.07 1.58 35.74
C ARG A 280 1.84 0.68 35.92
N ASN A 281 2.00 -0.39 36.70
CA ASN A 281 0.89 -1.28 37.01
C ASN A 281 -0.14 -0.62 37.93
N VAL A 282 -1.34 -1.20 37.98
CA VAL A 282 -2.49 -0.68 38.73
C VAL A 282 -2.20 -0.54 40.23
N ASN A 283 -1.49 -1.49 40.83
CA ASN A 283 -1.23 -1.48 42.27
C ASN A 283 -0.31 -0.32 42.66
N GLU A 284 0.75 -0.09 41.88
CA GLU A 284 1.65 1.04 42.09
C GLU A 284 0.94 2.38 41.86
N ALA A 285 0.09 2.47 40.84
CA ALA A 285 -0.68 3.68 40.57
C ALA A 285 -1.68 4.00 41.68
N LEU A 286 -2.38 2.97 42.19
CA LEU A 286 -3.28 3.11 43.34
C LEU A 286 -2.54 3.59 44.58
N LYS A 287 -1.41 2.96 44.91
CA LYS A 287 -0.59 3.34 46.05
C LYS A 287 -0.12 4.79 45.97
N ALA A 288 0.29 5.23 44.77
CA ALA A 288 0.71 6.61 44.53
C ALA A 288 -0.42 7.62 44.75
N PHE A 289 -1.61 7.32 44.25
CA PHE A 289 -2.79 8.17 44.40
C PHE A 289 -3.31 8.20 45.84
N ASP A 290 -3.39 7.04 46.49
CA ASP A 290 -3.96 6.90 47.83
C ASP A 290 -3.19 7.72 48.89
N LYS A 291 -1.88 7.97 48.67
CA LYS A 291 -1.07 8.88 49.49
C LYS A 291 -1.69 10.28 49.62
N TYR A 292 -2.37 10.76 48.58
CA TYR A 292 -2.95 12.12 48.53
C TYR A 292 -4.48 12.13 48.49
N LYS A 293 -5.11 10.95 48.40
CA LYS A 293 -6.57 10.78 48.31
C LYS A 293 -7.32 11.47 49.45
N GLY A 294 -6.78 11.43 50.67
CA GLY A 294 -7.39 12.09 51.83
C GLY A 294 -7.48 13.60 51.67
N ASP A 295 -6.40 14.23 51.19
CA ASP A 295 -6.33 15.67 50.98
C ASP A 295 -7.20 16.10 49.81
N ILE A 296 -7.12 15.37 48.71
CA ILE A 296 -7.93 15.57 47.52
C ILE A 296 -9.43 15.46 47.85
N ASN A 297 -9.86 14.41 48.53
CA ASN A 297 -11.28 14.18 48.86
C ASN A 297 -11.89 15.27 49.73
N LYS A 298 -11.09 16.00 50.53
CA LYS A 298 -11.56 17.14 51.33
C LYS A 298 -11.87 18.38 50.48
N LYS A 299 -11.33 18.46 49.26
CA LYS A 299 -11.41 19.65 48.40
C LYS A 299 -12.65 19.68 47.50
N PHE A 300 -13.38 18.59 47.32
CA PHE A 300 -14.61 18.55 46.49
C PHE A 300 -15.73 17.77 47.17
N ASN A 301 -16.87 18.46 47.36
CA ASN A 301 -18.03 17.96 48.09
C ASN A 301 -18.93 17.06 47.20
N SER A 302 -20.00 16.51 47.77
CA SER A 302 -20.92 15.62 47.04
C SER A 302 -21.61 16.27 45.84
N ARG A 303 -21.92 17.58 45.90
CA ARG A 303 -22.52 18.32 44.78
C ARG A 303 -21.51 18.49 43.65
N ASP A 304 -20.26 18.83 43.98
CA ASP A 304 -19.18 18.96 42.99
C ASP A 304 -18.98 17.63 42.24
N ARG A 305 -18.97 16.50 42.98
CA ARG A 305 -18.87 15.15 42.40
C ARG A 305 -20.00 14.84 41.42
N GLN A 306 -21.23 15.16 41.80
CA GLN A 306 -22.40 14.95 40.95
C GLN A 306 -22.37 15.84 39.71
N ALA A 307 -21.93 17.10 39.84
CA ALA A 307 -21.80 18.01 38.71
C ALA A 307 -20.75 17.52 37.70
N ILE A 308 -19.58 17.10 38.19
CA ILE A 308 -18.51 16.52 37.35
C ILE A 308 -19.00 15.25 36.65
N SER A 309 -19.68 14.37 37.38
CA SER A 309 -20.26 13.15 36.80
C SER A 309 -21.24 13.44 35.67
N LYS A 310 -22.17 14.38 35.87
CA LYS A 310 -23.11 14.79 34.83
C LYS A 310 -22.37 15.38 33.62
N ALA A 311 -21.35 16.19 33.84
CA ALA A 311 -20.52 16.76 32.77
C ALA A 311 -19.78 15.68 31.96
N LEU A 312 -19.36 14.58 32.59
CA LEU A 312 -18.74 13.45 31.90
C LEU A 312 -19.75 12.60 31.12
N GLN A 313 -21.02 12.55 31.54
CA GLN A 313 -22.08 11.81 30.82
C GLN A 313 -22.44 12.44 29.47
N SER A 314 -22.29 13.77 29.34
CA SER A 314 -22.61 14.50 28.11
C SER A 314 -21.47 14.49 27.08
N LEU A 315 -20.44 13.66 27.27
CA LEU A 315 -19.30 13.59 26.36
C LEU A 315 -19.68 12.93 25.03
N ASP A 316 -19.41 13.64 23.93
CA ASP A 316 -19.45 13.07 22.59
C ASP A 316 -18.14 12.30 22.30
N MET A 317 -18.24 10.97 22.28
CA MET A 317 -17.10 10.08 22.01
C MET A 317 -16.53 10.25 20.61
N LYS A 318 -17.33 10.71 19.63
CA LYS A 318 -16.82 10.99 18.28
C LYS A 318 -15.89 12.20 18.32
N SER A 319 -16.30 13.28 18.97
CA SER A 319 -15.46 14.47 19.18
C SER A 319 -14.19 14.17 19.98
N ILE A 320 -14.29 13.36 21.05
CA ILE A 320 -13.12 12.95 21.84
C ILE A 320 -12.13 12.18 20.98
N SER A 321 -12.60 11.20 20.20
CA SER A 321 -11.72 10.40 19.33
C SER A 321 -11.01 11.27 18.29
N ASN A 322 -11.72 12.24 17.72
CA ASN A 322 -11.16 13.18 16.75
C ASN A 322 -10.07 14.08 17.34
N ASP A 323 -10.33 14.68 18.50
CA ASP A 323 -9.35 15.54 19.18
C ASP A 323 -8.16 14.74 19.71
N LEU A 324 -8.41 13.54 20.22
CA LEU A 324 -7.36 12.65 20.67
C LEU A 324 -6.43 12.25 19.53
N TYR A 325 -6.98 11.99 18.34
CA TYR A 325 -6.18 11.76 17.14
C TYR A 325 -5.31 12.97 16.79
N LYS A 326 -5.90 14.16 16.68
CA LYS A 326 -5.19 15.42 16.41
C LYS A 326 -4.09 15.71 17.43
N PHE A 327 -4.40 15.52 18.70
CA PHE A 327 -3.47 15.72 19.80
C PHE A 327 -2.34 14.70 19.75
N ASN A 328 -2.63 13.40 19.68
CA ASN A 328 -1.60 12.36 19.58
C ASN A 328 -0.67 12.59 18.38
N LYS A 329 -1.24 13.00 17.25
CA LYS A 329 -0.49 13.39 16.06
C LYS A 329 0.42 14.59 16.32
N ALA A 330 -0.10 15.63 16.99
CA ALA A 330 0.70 16.79 17.36
C ALA A 330 1.88 16.44 18.30
N PHE A 331 1.69 15.43 19.14
CA PHE A 331 2.69 14.93 20.07
C PHE A 331 3.52 13.75 19.53
N LYS A 332 3.35 13.40 18.24
CA LYS A 332 4.04 12.32 17.53
C LYS A 332 3.88 10.93 18.16
N TYR A 333 2.69 10.62 18.67
CA TYR A 333 2.34 9.29 19.15
C TYR A 333 1.69 8.45 18.04
N VAL A 334 2.10 7.18 17.91
CA VAL A 334 1.74 6.27 16.79
C VAL A 334 1.12 4.95 17.28
N GLY A 335 0.58 4.88 18.51
CA GLY A 335 -0.01 3.66 19.05
C GLY A 335 -1.48 3.46 18.66
N LYS A 336 -1.98 2.21 18.80
CA LYS A 336 -3.36 1.85 18.48
C LYS A 336 -4.37 2.63 19.34
N THR A 337 -5.45 3.07 18.71
CA THR A 337 -6.61 3.70 19.37
C THR A 337 -7.54 2.63 19.95
N PHE A 338 -8.31 2.96 20.99
CA PHE A 338 -9.31 2.05 21.57
C PHE A 338 -10.64 2.78 21.88
N SER A 339 -11.64 2.01 22.32
CA SER A 339 -13.00 2.49 22.66
C SER A 339 -13.06 3.28 23.98
N GLY A 340 -13.28 4.60 23.90
CA GLY A 340 -13.31 5.50 25.07
C GLY A 340 -14.48 5.30 26.06
N VAL A 341 -15.53 4.55 25.70
CA VAL A 341 -16.76 4.44 26.50
C VAL A 341 -16.49 3.85 27.88
N ALA A 342 -15.81 2.70 27.96
CA ALA A 342 -15.56 2.03 29.23
C ALA A 342 -14.65 2.85 30.16
N LEU A 343 -13.65 3.55 29.60
CA LEU A 343 -12.84 4.48 30.39
C LEU A 343 -13.64 5.66 30.93
N THR A 344 -14.54 6.23 30.13
CA THR A 344 -15.37 7.36 30.59
C THR A 344 -16.33 6.94 31.69
N THR A 345 -16.87 5.71 31.64
CA THR A 345 -17.68 5.14 32.71
C THR A 345 -16.87 4.95 33.98
N ALA A 346 -15.66 4.39 33.89
CA ALA A 346 -14.79 4.19 35.05
C ALA A 346 -14.30 5.53 35.63
N LEU A 347 -14.06 6.53 34.78
CA LEU A 347 -13.70 7.89 35.20
C LEU A 347 -14.84 8.55 35.97
N LYS A 348 -16.08 8.43 35.48
CA LYS A 348 -17.29 8.90 36.17
C LYS A 348 -17.39 8.29 37.57
N GLU A 349 -17.19 6.97 37.69
CA GLU A 349 -17.22 6.30 38.99
C GLU A 349 -16.12 6.79 39.94
N GLY A 350 -14.92 7.07 39.41
CA GLY A 350 -13.82 7.68 40.15
C GLY A 350 -14.22 9.02 40.79
N TYR A 351 -14.88 9.89 40.04
CA TYR A 351 -15.38 11.16 40.57
C TYR A 351 -16.55 11.02 41.54
N GLU A 352 -17.55 10.19 41.21
CA GLU A 352 -18.75 10.03 42.05
C GLU A 352 -18.41 9.40 43.40
N LYS A 353 -17.65 8.29 43.38
CA LYS A 353 -17.43 7.43 44.54
C LYS A 353 -16.05 7.59 45.17
N GLY A 354 -15.12 8.30 44.52
CA GLY A 354 -13.72 8.37 44.95
C GLY A 354 -12.98 7.03 44.80
N ASN A 355 -13.52 6.10 44.00
CA ASN A 355 -12.95 4.79 43.73
C ASN A 355 -12.26 4.77 42.36
N TRP A 356 -10.94 4.93 42.34
CA TRP A 356 -10.14 5.03 41.11
C TRP A 356 -9.61 3.67 40.62
N LYS A 357 -9.81 2.59 41.38
CA LYS A 357 -9.38 1.25 41.00
C LYS A 357 -9.96 0.77 39.66
N PRO A 358 -11.28 0.93 39.39
CA PRO A 358 -11.84 0.60 38.07
C PRO A 358 -11.19 1.38 36.93
N PHE A 359 -10.92 2.67 37.12
CA PHE A 359 -10.28 3.51 36.10
C PHE A 359 -8.89 3.00 35.75
N TYR A 360 -8.04 2.74 36.74
CA TYR A 360 -6.68 2.24 36.48
C TYR A 360 -6.69 0.87 35.81
N PHE A 361 -7.60 -0.04 36.19
CA PHE A 361 -7.73 -1.33 35.52
C PHE A 361 -8.15 -1.20 34.06
N GLU A 362 -9.14 -0.36 33.76
CA GLU A 362 -9.55 -0.15 32.38
C GLU A 362 -8.44 0.51 31.55
N VAL A 363 -7.64 1.41 32.14
CA VAL A 363 -6.45 1.93 31.47
C VAL A 363 -5.43 0.83 31.16
N GLU A 364 -5.07 -0.01 32.13
CA GLU A 364 -4.11 -1.10 31.92
C GLU A 364 -4.60 -2.12 30.88
N LYS A 365 -5.90 -2.41 30.88
CA LYS A 365 -6.54 -3.35 29.96
C LYS A 365 -6.55 -2.82 28.52
N GLN A 366 -6.83 -1.53 28.33
CA GLN A 366 -7.08 -0.96 27.00
C GLN A 366 -5.82 -0.37 26.34
N VAL A 367 -4.88 0.12 27.14
CA VAL A 367 -3.60 0.67 26.63
C VAL A 367 -2.58 -0.46 26.48
N LEU A 368 -2.72 -1.25 25.41
CA LEU A 368 -1.91 -2.46 25.17
C LEU A 368 -0.40 -2.20 25.14
N ASP A 369 0.03 -1.06 24.60
CA ASP A 369 1.45 -0.67 24.53
C ASP A 369 1.95 0.00 25.83
N LYS A 370 1.05 0.16 26.80
CA LYS A 370 1.23 0.87 28.06
C LYS A 370 1.71 2.32 27.87
N SER A 371 1.38 3.00 26.77
CA SER A 371 1.84 4.38 26.54
C SER A 371 1.29 5.39 27.54
N ALA A 372 2.19 6.05 28.29
CA ALA A 372 1.83 7.15 29.17
C ALA A 372 1.38 8.39 28.38
N THR A 373 1.99 8.63 27.22
CA THR A 373 1.63 9.75 26.34
C THR A 373 0.15 9.71 25.98
N TYR A 374 -0.33 8.53 25.60
CA TYR A 374 -1.72 8.35 25.20
C TYR A 374 -2.70 8.68 26.34
N VAL A 375 -2.44 8.16 27.54
CA VAL A 375 -3.32 8.37 28.71
C VAL A 375 -3.39 9.84 29.08
N VAL A 376 -2.25 10.54 29.05
CA VAL A 376 -2.21 11.99 29.30
C VAL A 376 -2.97 12.76 28.22
N SER A 377 -2.79 12.43 26.94
CA SER A 377 -3.55 13.02 25.84
C SER A 377 -5.05 12.87 26.04
N LEU A 378 -5.52 11.68 26.40
CA LEU A 378 -6.94 11.42 26.65
C LEU A 378 -7.49 12.28 27.78
N ALA A 379 -6.78 12.33 28.92
CA ALA A 379 -7.19 13.16 30.04
C ALA A 379 -7.28 14.65 29.65
N LEU A 380 -6.28 15.16 28.94
CA LEU A 380 -6.28 16.55 28.49
C LEU A 380 -7.44 16.84 27.52
N VAL A 381 -7.74 15.93 26.58
CA VAL A 381 -8.87 16.09 25.64
C VAL A 381 -10.22 16.06 26.37
N ILE A 382 -10.37 15.20 27.38
CA ILE A 382 -11.56 15.21 28.24
C ILE A 382 -11.70 16.56 28.95
N LEU A 383 -10.60 17.11 29.47
CA LEU A 383 -10.60 18.40 30.20
C LEU A 383 -10.97 19.59 29.33
N THR A 384 -10.61 19.57 28.04
CA THR A 384 -11.02 20.63 27.11
C THR A 384 -12.48 20.48 26.70
N ARG A 385 -13.03 19.26 26.65
CA ARG A 385 -14.42 18.99 26.23
C ARG A 385 -15.44 19.01 27.36
N THR A 386 -15.02 19.02 28.63
CA THR A 386 -15.93 19.01 29.78
C THR A 386 -15.79 20.21 30.69
N PRO A 387 -16.89 20.72 31.28
CA PRO A 387 -16.86 21.78 32.27
C PRO A 387 -16.70 21.22 33.70
N ILE A 388 -15.59 20.54 34.00
CA ILE A 388 -15.40 19.91 35.34
C ILE A 388 -14.80 20.84 36.40
N GLY A 389 -14.43 22.07 36.03
CA GLY A 389 -13.86 23.07 36.93
C GLY A 389 -12.41 22.76 37.38
N ILE A 390 -11.79 23.72 38.06
CA ILE A 390 -10.37 23.63 38.45
C ILE A 390 -10.07 22.47 39.41
N ILE A 391 -11.04 22.12 40.26
CA ILE A 391 -10.88 21.02 41.20
C ILE A 391 -10.92 19.68 40.46
N GLY A 392 -11.91 19.49 39.56
CA GLY A 392 -11.96 18.33 38.68
C GLY A 392 -10.69 18.19 37.84
N TYR A 393 -10.21 19.30 37.27
CA TYR A 393 -8.93 19.35 36.58
C TYR A 393 -7.79 18.81 37.45
N GLY A 394 -7.62 19.34 38.67
CA GLY A 394 -6.55 18.92 39.57
C GLY A 394 -6.62 17.43 39.91
N VAL A 395 -7.83 16.92 40.19
CA VAL A 395 -8.02 15.50 40.50
C VAL A 395 -7.61 14.62 39.32
N LEU A 396 -8.06 14.94 38.10
CA LEU A 396 -7.67 14.16 36.93
C LEU A 396 -6.16 14.17 36.72
N MET A 397 -5.53 15.33 36.82
CA MET A 397 -4.09 15.45 36.60
C MET A 397 -3.28 14.66 37.63
N VAL A 398 -3.72 14.61 38.89
CA VAL A 398 -3.12 13.74 39.91
C VAL A 398 -3.35 12.26 39.58
N VAL A 399 -4.56 11.87 39.18
CA VAL A 399 -4.91 10.49 38.79
C VAL A 399 -4.05 10.02 37.60
N VAL A 400 -3.89 10.80 36.54
CA VAL A 400 -3.02 10.40 35.42
C VAL A 400 -1.54 10.46 35.77
N SER A 401 -1.12 11.38 36.65
CA SER A 401 0.26 11.39 37.15
C SER A 401 0.58 10.14 37.96
N ALA A 402 -0.42 9.62 38.67
CA ALA A 402 -0.33 8.37 39.41
C ALA A 402 -0.12 7.16 38.49
N LEU A 403 -0.44 7.24 37.19
CA LEU A 403 -0.07 6.19 36.24
C LEU A 403 1.40 6.27 35.77
N ILE A 404 2.13 7.34 36.11
CA ILE A 404 3.48 7.59 35.60
C ILE A 404 4.55 7.45 36.70
N SER A 405 4.51 8.26 37.77
CA SER A 405 5.48 8.17 38.87
C SER A 405 5.01 8.90 40.14
N ASP A 406 5.50 8.47 41.30
CA ASP A 406 5.19 9.09 42.59
C ASP A 406 5.65 10.56 42.64
N GLU A 407 6.83 10.82 42.09
CA GLU A 407 7.40 12.17 41.98
C GLU A 407 6.47 13.11 41.20
N LEU A 408 5.86 12.63 40.11
CA LEU A 408 4.94 13.45 39.32
C LEU A 408 3.66 13.73 40.10
N VAL A 409 3.11 12.73 40.80
CA VAL A 409 1.96 12.93 41.68
C VAL A 409 2.25 14.01 42.72
N GLU A 410 3.39 13.93 43.39
CA GLU A 410 3.76 14.90 44.42
C GLU A 410 3.86 16.31 43.85
N LYS A 411 4.54 16.48 42.71
CA LYS A 411 4.68 17.79 42.04
C LYS A 411 3.32 18.38 41.64
N VAL A 412 2.46 17.57 41.04
CA VAL A 412 1.14 18.01 40.56
C VAL A 412 0.20 18.29 41.73
N HIS A 413 0.21 17.46 42.77
CA HIS A 413 -0.56 17.71 43.98
C HIS A 413 -0.12 19.02 44.63
N LYS A 414 1.20 19.24 44.78
CA LYS A 414 1.78 20.50 45.27
C LYS A 414 1.36 21.73 44.48
N ALA A 415 1.34 21.65 43.16
CA ALA A 415 1.01 22.78 42.31
C ALA A 415 -0.49 23.13 42.31
N LEU A 416 -1.38 22.15 42.48
CA LEU A 416 -2.82 22.34 42.21
C LEU A 416 -3.71 22.32 43.46
N PHE A 417 -3.21 21.83 44.60
CA PHE A 417 -4.01 21.68 45.82
C PHE A 417 -3.44 22.37 47.07
N PHE A 418 -2.29 23.06 46.94
CA PHE A 418 -1.65 23.82 48.01
C PHE A 418 -1.62 25.31 47.74
#